data_AF-A0A662GLG0-F1
#
_entry.id   AF-A0A662GLG0-F1
#
_cell.length_a   1.000
_cell.length_b   1.000
_cell.length_c   1.000
_cell.angle_alpha   90.00
_cell.angle_beta   90.00
_cell.angle_gamma   90.00
#
_symmetry.space_group_name_H-M   'P 1'
#
loop_
_entity.id
_entity.type
_entity.pdbx_description
1 polymer ?
#
loop_
_entity_poly.entity_id
_entity_poly.type
_entity_poly.pdbx_seq_one_letter_code
_entity_poly.pdbx_strand_id
1 'polypeptide(L)'
;MVMNMSSDAGLILALADELWEKAREEAKKIIEDAKLKASQIIREAEKKAEALKSEKMENLRTKIRKKLYREYAVMKLELRRQFTVEKSKIIQSVLNDAIEKVYAIVEKRDFLYVEALKKLSVEAVLKLYSEDVILYCCSERDKEILQKIINDVIDEVSRKGKKVKVRVAEELLKCKGGVLAVSTDGREYYNNTLEARIKRVEEEVLPEILLNLTITYF
;
A
#
# COMPACT_ATOMS: atom_id res chain seq x y z
N MET A 1 56.90 105.33 -10.84
CA MET A 1 56.94 103.97 -10.26
C MET A 1 55.67 103.16 -10.59
N VAL A 2 55.04 103.43 -11.73
CA VAL A 2 53.84 102.74 -12.27
C VAL A 2 54.19 101.38 -12.91
N MET A 3 55.49 101.07 -13.05
CA MET A 3 55.98 99.84 -13.67
C MET A 3 55.95 98.57 -12.77
N ASN A 4 55.78 98.69 -11.45
CA ASN A 4 55.61 97.50 -10.58
C ASN A 4 54.16 97.00 -10.51
N MET A 5 53.16 97.88 -10.70
CA MET A 5 51.74 97.50 -10.57
C MET A 5 51.23 96.67 -11.77
N SER A 6 51.84 96.80 -12.96
CA SER A 6 51.52 95.94 -14.11
C SER A 6 52.10 94.53 -14.00
N SER A 7 53.24 94.37 -13.33
CA SER A 7 53.84 93.04 -13.08
C SER A 7 53.08 92.29 -11.97
N ASP A 8 52.67 92.97 -10.91
CA ASP A 8 51.85 92.36 -9.84
C ASP A 8 50.43 91.99 -10.33
N ALA A 9 49.80 92.82 -11.19
CA ALA A 9 48.50 92.50 -11.78
C ALA A 9 48.55 91.30 -12.75
N GLY A 10 49.63 91.17 -13.53
CA GLY A 10 49.86 90.02 -14.41
C GLY A 10 50.14 88.72 -13.63
N LEU A 11 50.86 88.82 -12.51
CA LEU A 11 51.08 87.70 -11.58
C LEU A 11 49.78 87.24 -10.91
N ILE A 12 48.93 88.18 -10.46
CA ILE A 12 47.63 87.86 -9.86
C ILE A 12 46.70 87.19 -10.89
N LEU A 13 46.70 87.66 -12.14
CA LEU A 13 45.91 87.04 -13.21
C LEU A 13 46.38 85.60 -13.50
N ALA A 14 47.70 85.40 -13.61
CA ALA A 14 48.27 84.07 -13.84
C ALA A 14 47.98 83.10 -12.68
N LEU A 15 48.04 83.58 -11.43
CA LEU A 15 47.71 82.78 -10.25
C LEU A 15 46.22 82.44 -10.17
N ALA A 16 45.35 83.37 -10.57
CA ALA A 16 43.91 83.16 -10.65
C ALA A 16 43.56 82.14 -11.75
N ASP A 17 44.20 82.22 -12.92
CA ASP A 17 44.02 81.23 -13.99
C ASP A 17 44.50 79.83 -13.59
N GLU A 18 45.64 79.75 -12.87
CA GLU A 18 46.15 78.48 -12.35
C GLU A 18 45.22 77.87 -11.28
N LEU A 19 44.62 78.71 -10.41
CA LEU A 19 43.60 78.29 -9.46
C LEU A 19 42.32 77.82 -10.16
N TRP A 20 41.88 78.49 -11.23
CA TRP A 20 40.73 78.09 -12.01
C TRP A 20 40.95 76.78 -12.77
N GLU A 21 42.15 76.55 -13.32
CA GLU A 21 42.52 75.27 -13.91
C GLU A 21 42.50 74.14 -12.88
N LYS A 22 43.12 74.35 -11.70
CA LYS A 22 43.07 73.36 -10.61
C LYS A 22 41.64 73.08 -10.14
N ALA A 23 40.81 74.10 -9.99
CA ALA A 23 39.40 73.94 -9.63
C ALA A 23 38.60 73.20 -10.71
N ARG A 24 38.87 73.45 -12.00
CA ARG A 24 38.26 72.71 -13.12
C ARG A 24 38.69 71.25 -13.15
N GLU A 25 39.96 70.96 -12.90
CA GLU A 25 40.47 69.59 -12.80
C GLU A 25 39.86 68.83 -11.62
N GLU A 26 39.76 69.47 -10.45
CA GLU A 26 39.10 68.89 -9.28
C GLU A 26 37.61 68.64 -9.53
N ALA A 27 36.90 69.59 -10.14
CA ALA A 27 35.50 69.42 -10.51
C ALA A 27 35.31 68.26 -11.50
N LYS A 28 36.19 68.11 -12.49
CA LYS A 28 36.19 66.98 -13.43
C LYS A 28 36.40 65.66 -12.69
N LYS A 29 37.38 65.57 -11.80
CA LYS A 29 37.64 64.36 -10.97
C LYS A 29 36.43 63.99 -10.12
N ILE A 30 35.79 64.97 -9.46
CA ILE A 30 34.59 64.74 -8.65
C ILE A 30 33.44 64.17 -9.51
N ILE A 31 33.25 64.70 -10.73
CA ILE A 31 32.21 64.23 -11.65
C ILE A 31 32.52 62.81 -12.15
N GLU A 32 33.77 62.51 -12.48
CA GLU A 32 34.20 61.17 -12.89
C GLU A 32 34.01 60.15 -11.75
N ASP A 33 34.44 60.49 -10.54
CA ASP A 33 34.27 59.66 -9.35
C ASP A 33 32.78 59.44 -9.03
N ALA A 34 31.95 60.47 -9.16
CA ALA A 34 30.50 60.36 -8.98
C ALA A 34 29.87 59.43 -10.03
N LYS A 35 30.28 59.53 -11.30
CA LYS A 35 29.84 58.62 -12.37
C LYS A 35 30.28 57.19 -12.12
N LEU A 36 31.52 56.98 -11.70
CA LEU A 36 32.04 55.65 -11.35
C LEU A 36 31.24 55.03 -10.19
N LYS A 37 31.03 55.78 -9.11
CA LYS A 37 30.20 55.33 -7.96
C LYS A 37 28.76 55.03 -8.37
N ALA A 38 28.14 55.89 -9.18
CA ALA A 38 26.79 55.64 -9.69
C ALA A 38 26.72 54.36 -10.53
N SER A 39 27.71 54.13 -11.40
CA SER A 39 27.78 52.92 -12.22
C SER A 39 27.99 51.65 -11.37
N GLN A 40 28.77 51.74 -10.29
CA GLN A 40 28.96 50.66 -9.33
C GLN A 40 27.67 50.34 -8.58
N ILE A 41 26.95 51.37 -8.10
CA ILE A 41 25.65 51.19 -7.42
C ILE A 41 24.65 50.50 -8.35
N ILE A 42 24.56 50.93 -9.61
CA ILE A 42 23.66 50.31 -10.60
C ILE A 42 24.05 48.84 -10.84
N ARG A 43 25.33 48.55 -11.08
CA ARG A 43 25.81 47.17 -11.28
C ARG A 43 25.54 46.27 -10.08
N GLU A 44 25.71 46.78 -8.86
CA GLU A 44 25.41 46.03 -7.64
C GLU A 44 23.91 45.79 -7.48
N ALA A 45 23.07 46.79 -7.78
CA ALA A 45 21.63 46.65 -7.75
C ALA A 45 21.15 45.62 -8.79
N GLU A 46 21.69 45.65 -10.01
CA GLU A 46 21.41 44.66 -11.07
C GLU A 46 21.82 43.25 -10.65
N LYS A 47 23.03 43.08 -10.10
CA LYS A 47 23.50 41.78 -9.59
C LYS A 47 22.60 41.25 -8.48
N LYS A 48 22.20 42.11 -7.54
CA LYS A 48 21.27 41.73 -6.45
C LYS A 48 19.89 41.38 -7.00
N ALA A 49 19.37 42.13 -7.96
CA ALA A 49 18.08 41.86 -8.59
C ALA A 49 18.08 40.50 -9.33
N GLU A 50 19.14 40.20 -10.08
CA GLU A 50 19.28 38.92 -10.78
C GLU A 50 19.46 37.74 -9.82
N ALA A 51 20.23 37.92 -8.74
CA ALA A 51 20.37 36.92 -7.67
C ALA A 51 19.01 36.63 -7.01
N LEU A 52 18.24 37.66 -6.64
CA LEU A 52 16.90 37.49 -6.05
C LEU A 52 15.91 36.84 -7.02
N LYS A 53 15.98 37.19 -8.32
CA LYS A 53 15.14 36.61 -9.36
C LYS A 53 15.45 35.13 -9.54
N SER A 54 16.73 34.76 -9.67
CA SER A 54 17.15 33.37 -9.81
C SER A 54 16.78 32.53 -8.59
N GLU A 55 16.96 33.05 -7.37
CA GLU A 55 16.54 32.39 -6.14
C GLU A 55 15.02 32.17 -6.09
N LYS A 56 14.22 33.20 -6.41
CA LYS A 56 12.75 33.08 -6.49
C LYS A 56 12.32 32.05 -7.53
N MET A 57 12.97 32.03 -8.70
CA MET A 57 12.68 31.08 -9.76
C MET A 57 12.99 29.64 -9.33
N GLU A 58 14.11 29.40 -8.64
CA GLU A 58 14.44 28.06 -8.15
C GLU A 58 13.50 27.60 -7.03
N ASN A 59 13.15 28.50 -6.12
CA ASN A 59 12.15 28.25 -5.08
C ASN A 59 10.77 27.93 -5.68
N LEU A 60 10.38 28.60 -6.78
CA LEU A 60 9.15 28.30 -7.49
C LEU A 60 9.21 26.93 -8.19
N ARG A 61 10.33 26.63 -8.88
CA ARG A 61 10.55 25.33 -9.54
C ARG A 61 10.47 24.17 -8.55
N THR A 62 11.13 24.28 -7.41
CA THR A 62 11.10 23.26 -6.36
C THR A 62 9.70 23.09 -5.78
N LYS A 63 8.94 24.18 -5.57
CA LYS A 63 7.53 24.11 -5.15
C LYS A 63 6.65 23.39 -6.18
N ILE A 64 6.78 23.73 -7.46
CA ILE A 64 6.04 23.08 -8.55
C ILE A 64 6.37 21.59 -8.62
N ARG A 65 7.67 21.24 -8.59
CA ARG A 65 8.10 19.83 -8.57
C ARG A 65 7.49 19.08 -7.40
N LYS A 66 7.59 19.62 -6.17
CA LYS A 66 7.01 19.00 -4.97
C LYS A 66 5.50 18.81 -5.10
N LYS A 67 4.77 19.79 -5.66
CA LYS A 67 3.34 19.68 -5.90
C LYS A 67 3.02 18.57 -6.91
N LEU A 68 3.73 18.55 -8.05
CA LEU A 68 3.55 17.53 -9.08
C LEU A 68 3.84 16.12 -8.55
N TYR A 69 4.92 15.96 -7.77
CA TYR A 69 5.25 14.68 -7.14
C TYR A 69 4.17 14.21 -6.18
N ARG A 70 3.58 15.11 -5.39
CA ARG A 70 2.46 14.78 -4.49
C ARG A 70 1.23 14.35 -5.26
N GLU A 71 0.83 15.12 -6.27
CA GLU A 71 -0.32 14.79 -7.12
C GLU A 71 -0.12 13.45 -7.85
N TYR A 72 1.06 13.22 -8.41
CA TYR A 72 1.43 11.95 -9.05
C TYR A 72 1.39 10.78 -8.06
N ALA A 73 1.94 10.95 -6.85
CA ALA A 73 1.93 9.92 -5.83
C ALA A 73 0.50 9.53 -5.41
N VAL A 74 -0.38 10.53 -5.21
CA VAL A 74 -1.79 10.29 -4.91
C VAL A 74 -2.48 9.55 -6.04
N MET A 75 -2.30 9.98 -7.29
CA MET A 75 -2.88 9.33 -8.47
C MET A 75 -2.39 7.88 -8.60
N LYS A 76 -1.08 7.65 -8.43
CA LYS A 76 -0.47 6.32 -8.50
C LYS A 76 -1.05 5.38 -7.44
N LEU A 77 -1.24 5.87 -6.21
CA LEU A 77 -1.85 5.11 -5.13
C LEU A 77 -3.31 4.77 -5.45
N GLU A 78 -4.08 5.72 -5.97
CA GLU A 78 -5.48 5.49 -6.32
C GLU A 78 -5.64 4.47 -7.45
N LEU A 79 -4.82 4.55 -8.50
CA LEU A 79 -4.79 3.55 -9.58
C LEU A 79 -4.45 2.16 -9.04
N ARG A 80 -3.44 2.06 -8.17
CA ARG A 80 -3.06 0.78 -7.54
C ARG A 80 -4.19 0.23 -6.68
N ARG A 81 -4.90 1.09 -5.95
CA ARG A 81 -6.05 0.71 -5.13
C ARG A 81 -7.17 0.16 -6.01
N GLN A 82 -7.55 0.89 -7.07
CA GLN A 82 -8.58 0.47 -8.02
C GLN A 82 -8.25 -0.87 -8.65
N PHE A 83 -7.01 -1.04 -9.14
CA PHE A 83 -6.56 -2.29 -9.72
C PHE A 83 -6.65 -3.46 -8.73
N THR A 84 -6.25 -3.23 -7.47
CA THR A 84 -6.29 -4.25 -6.41
C THR A 84 -7.74 -4.65 -6.08
N VAL A 85 -8.64 -3.68 -5.99
CA VAL A 85 -10.07 -3.92 -5.72
C VAL A 85 -10.71 -4.72 -6.85
N GLU A 86 -10.52 -4.32 -8.11
CA GLU A 86 -11.07 -5.04 -9.26
C GLU A 86 -10.49 -6.44 -9.40
N LYS A 87 -9.17 -6.61 -9.16
CA LYS A 87 -8.54 -7.93 -9.12
C LYS A 87 -9.17 -8.83 -8.06
N SER A 88 -9.36 -8.31 -6.85
CA SER A 88 -9.99 -9.06 -5.75
C SER A 88 -11.43 -9.47 -6.08
N LYS A 89 -12.21 -8.60 -6.75
CA LYS A 89 -13.57 -8.92 -7.18
C LYS A 89 -13.62 -10.09 -8.15
N ILE A 90 -12.73 -10.10 -9.15
CA ILE A 90 -12.65 -11.19 -10.14
C ILE A 90 -12.27 -12.50 -9.47
N ILE A 91 -11.30 -12.47 -8.54
CA ILE A 91 -10.90 -13.67 -7.81
C ILE A 91 -12.07 -14.19 -6.97
N GLN A 92 -12.75 -13.30 -6.23
CA GLN A 92 -13.89 -13.69 -5.41
C GLN A 92 -15.03 -14.27 -6.24
N SER A 93 -15.32 -13.70 -7.43
CA SER A 93 -16.38 -14.24 -8.28
C SER A 93 -16.05 -15.65 -8.76
N VAL A 94 -14.82 -15.90 -9.20
CA VAL A 94 -14.39 -17.24 -9.65
C VAL A 94 -14.44 -18.25 -8.50
N LEU A 95 -14.01 -17.86 -7.29
CA LEU A 95 -14.08 -18.70 -6.11
C LEU A 95 -15.53 -19.02 -5.73
N ASN A 96 -16.42 -18.01 -5.75
CA ASN A 96 -17.83 -18.19 -5.47
C ASN A 96 -18.49 -19.15 -6.47
N ASP A 97 -18.20 -19.01 -7.77
CA ASP A 97 -18.71 -19.93 -8.81
C ASP A 97 -18.24 -21.37 -8.58
N ALA A 98 -17.00 -21.57 -8.12
CA ALA A 98 -16.48 -22.89 -7.77
C ALA A 98 -17.17 -23.46 -6.53
N ILE A 99 -17.40 -22.63 -5.50
CA ILE A 99 -18.10 -23.00 -4.28
C ILE A 99 -19.55 -23.41 -4.57
N GLU A 100 -20.26 -22.67 -5.43
CA GLU A 100 -21.63 -23.02 -5.84
C GLU A 100 -21.70 -24.39 -6.52
N LYS A 101 -20.73 -24.72 -7.38
CA LYS A 101 -20.63 -26.06 -7.98
C LYS A 101 -20.44 -27.15 -6.95
N VAL A 102 -19.65 -26.91 -5.91
CA VAL A 102 -19.48 -27.86 -4.80
C VAL A 102 -20.79 -28.06 -4.05
N TYR A 103 -21.51 -26.98 -3.74
CA TYR A 103 -22.80 -27.08 -3.07
C TYR A 103 -23.85 -27.81 -3.92
N ALA A 104 -23.86 -27.61 -5.24
CA ALA A 104 -24.75 -28.35 -6.14
C ALA A 104 -24.47 -29.86 -6.15
N ILE A 105 -23.21 -30.29 -5.96
CA ILE A 105 -22.86 -31.72 -5.83
C ILE A 105 -23.35 -32.27 -4.49
N VAL A 106 -23.18 -31.50 -3.42
CA VAL A 106 -23.56 -31.88 -2.05
C VAL A 106 -25.07 -32.00 -1.91
N GLU A 107 -25.83 -31.13 -2.58
CA GLU A 107 -27.29 -31.12 -2.54
C GLU A 107 -27.91 -32.40 -3.12
N LYS A 108 -27.24 -33.06 -4.09
CA LYS A 108 -27.70 -34.33 -4.68
C LYS A 108 -27.66 -35.49 -3.68
N ARG A 109 -26.75 -35.44 -2.71
CA ARG A 109 -26.55 -36.49 -1.69
C ARG A 109 -26.34 -37.89 -2.26
N ASP A 110 -25.69 -37.97 -3.42
CA ASP A 110 -25.37 -39.22 -4.09
C ASP A 110 -24.32 -40.04 -3.31
N PHE A 111 -24.03 -41.25 -3.80
CA PHE A 111 -22.99 -42.13 -3.25
C PHE A 111 -21.66 -41.41 -2.99
N LEU A 112 -21.27 -40.50 -3.90
CA LEU A 112 -20.04 -39.70 -3.77
C LEU A 112 -20.05 -38.81 -2.52
N TYR A 113 -21.21 -38.25 -2.16
CA TYR A 113 -21.35 -37.45 -0.94
C TYR A 113 -21.28 -38.33 0.31
N VAL A 114 -21.90 -39.52 0.29
CA VAL A 114 -21.84 -40.47 1.41
C VAL A 114 -20.39 -40.89 1.67
N GLU A 115 -19.64 -41.21 0.62
CA GLU A 115 -18.22 -41.56 0.72
C GLU A 115 -17.39 -40.37 1.22
N ALA A 116 -17.66 -39.16 0.73
CA ALA A 116 -17.01 -37.95 1.21
C ALA A 116 -17.29 -37.71 2.70
N LEU A 117 -18.54 -37.84 3.16
CA LEU A 117 -18.93 -37.67 4.55
C LEU A 117 -18.24 -38.70 5.46
N LYS A 118 -18.09 -39.94 5.01
CA LYS A 118 -17.30 -40.98 5.69
C LYS A 118 -15.84 -40.55 5.87
N LYS A 119 -15.18 -40.13 4.77
CA LYS A 119 -13.79 -39.68 4.80
C LYS A 119 -13.60 -38.46 5.70
N LEU A 120 -14.50 -37.48 5.61
CA LEU A 120 -14.47 -36.27 6.45
C LEU A 120 -14.62 -36.61 7.94
N SER A 121 -15.47 -37.59 8.27
CA SER A 121 -15.66 -38.06 9.64
C SER A 121 -14.44 -38.79 10.18
N VAL A 122 -13.85 -39.70 9.39
CA VAL A 122 -12.60 -40.39 9.75
C VAL A 122 -11.47 -39.39 9.99
N GLU A 123 -11.29 -38.41 9.09
CA GLU A 123 -10.29 -37.35 9.26
C GLU A 123 -10.51 -36.55 10.54
N ALA A 124 -11.76 -36.16 10.83
CA ALA A 124 -12.07 -35.36 12.00
C ALA A 124 -11.79 -36.10 13.31
N VAL A 125 -12.14 -37.39 13.40
CA VAL A 125 -11.90 -38.20 14.60
C VAL A 125 -10.41 -38.50 14.82
N LEU A 126 -9.64 -38.66 13.75
CA LEU A 126 -8.19 -38.89 13.83
C LEU A 126 -7.41 -37.64 14.28
N LYS A 127 -7.96 -36.44 14.06
CA LYS A 127 -7.33 -35.18 14.45
C LYS A 127 -7.48 -34.84 15.94
N LEU A 128 -8.48 -35.43 16.61
CA LEU A 128 -8.62 -35.33 18.05
C LEU A 128 -7.65 -36.30 18.73
N TYR A 129 -7.25 -36.03 19.98
CA TYR A 129 -6.50 -36.98 20.80
C TYR A 129 -7.45 -37.85 21.62
N SER A 130 -8.59 -37.30 22.03
CA SER A 130 -9.60 -38.04 22.82
C SER A 130 -10.09 -39.32 22.14
N GLU A 131 -10.35 -40.36 22.93
CA GLU A 131 -10.95 -41.63 22.52
C GLU A 131 -12.48 -41.55 22.45
N ASP A 132 -13.09 -40.65 23.21
CA ASP A 132 -14.55 -40.44 23.22
C ASP A 132 -14.90 -39.16 22.43
N VAL A 133 -15.56 -39.34 21.28
CA VAL A 133 -15.85 -38.29 20.31
C VAL A 133 -17.33 -38.22 19.95
N ILE A 134 -17.85 -37.00 19.83
CA ILE A 134 -19.19 -36.68 19.36
C ILE A 134 -19.07 -36.00 17.99
N LEU A 135 -19.78 -36.51 16.99
CA LEU A 135 -19.90 -35.94 15.66
C LEU A 135 -21.22 -35.16 15.53
N TYR A 136 -21.11 -33.88 15.20
CA TYR A 136 -22.25 -33.03 14.90
C TYR A 136 -22.44 -32.92 13.38
N CYS A 137 -23.69 -33.02 12.94
CA CYS A 137 -24.09 -33.02 11.54
C CYS A 137 -24.73 -31.71 11.12
N CYS A 138 -24.75 -31.47 9.81
CA CYS A 138 -25.34 -30.26 9.24
C CYS A 138 -26.88 -30.29 9.14
N SER A 139 -27.47 -31.45 8.87
CA SER A 139 -28.92 -31.62 8.67
C SER A 139 -29.40 -33.00 9.15
N GLU A 140 -30.72 -33.18 9.30
CA GLU A 140 -31.30 -34.48 9.68
C GLU A 140 -30.98 -35.58 8.67
N ARG A 141 -30.96 -35.25 7.37
CA ARG A 141 -30.57 -36.19 6.31
C ARG A 141 -29.11 -36.61 6.44
N ASP A 142 -28.23 -35.68 6.80
CA ASP A 142 -26.81 -36.00 7.06
C ASP A 142 -26.66 -36.90 8.27
N LYS A 143 -27.50 -36.70 9.30
CA LYS A 143 -27.53 -37.54 10.50
C LYS A 143 -27.95 -38.97 10.17
N GLU A 144 -29.00 -39.17 9.38
CA GLU A 144 -29.41 -40.50 8.92
C GLU A 144 -28.30 -41.22 8.14
N ILE A 145 -27.63 -40.50 7.23
CA ILE A 145 -26.49 -41.05 6.47
C ILE A 145 -25.36 -41.40 7.44
N LEU A 146 -24.99 -40.49 8.34
CA LEU A 146 -23.88 -40.67 9.27
C LEU A 146 -24.13 -41.84 10.22
N GLN A 147 -25.36 -42.00 10.72
CA GLN A 147 -25.75 -43.14 11.55
C GLN A 147 -25.59 -44.48 10.83
N LYS A 148 -25.85 -44.54 9.52
CA LYS A 148 -25.64 -45.76 8.72
C LYS A 148 -24.15 -46.09 8.53
N ILE A 149 -23.30 -45.07 8.40
CA ILE A 149 -21.86 -45.23 8.15
C ILE A 149 -20.99 -45.14 9.43
N ILE A 150 -21.59 -45.00 10.61
CA ILE A 150 -20.82 -44.75 11.84
C ILE A 150 -19.90 -45.91 12.21
N ASN A 151 -20.37 -47.15 12.02
CA ASN A 151 -19.58 -48.35 12.31
C ASN A 151 -18.38 -48.44 11.35
N ASP A 152 -18.61 -48.15 10.07
CA ASP A 152 -17.58 -48.04 9.05
C ASP A 152 -16.49 -47.00 9.40
N VAL A 153 -16.90 -45.85 9.97
CA VAL A 153 -15.97 -44.80 10.43
C VAL A 153 -15.14 -45.32 11.61
N ILE A 154 -15.77 -45.97 12.60
CA ILE A 154 -15.07 -46.54 13.77
C ILE A 154 -14.06 -47.61 13.34
N ASP A 155 -14.45 -48.48 12.41
CA ASP A 155 -13.58 -49.54 11.88
C ASP A 155 -12.38 -48.96 11.14
N GLU A 156 -12.58 -47.93 10.31
CA GLU A 156 -11.50 -47.29 9.56
C GLU A 156 -10.53 -46.52 10.47
N VAL A 157 -11.04 -45.85 11.51
CA VAL A 157 -10.20 -45.19 12.53
C VAL A 157 -9.42 -46.22 13.33
N SER A 158 -10.05 -47.34 13.69
CA SER A 158 -9.39 -48.45 14.41
C SER A 158 -8.26 -49.09 13.60
N ARG A 159 -8.46 -49.27 12.28
CA ARG A 159 -7.41 -49.76 11.37
C ARG A 159 -6.22 -48.80 11.26
N LYS A 160 -6.44 -47.50 11.48
CA LYS A 160 -5.39 -46.47 11.51
C LYS A 160 -4.71 -46.36 12.88
N GLY A 161 -4.99 -47.28 13.80
CA GLY A 161 -4.27 -47.43 15.08
C GLY A 161 -4.89 -46.68 16.26
N LYS A 162 -6.10 -46.12 16.11
CA LYS A 162 -6.78 -45.39 17.19
C LYS A 162 -8.11 -46.06 17.54
N LYS A 163 -8.24 -46.56 18.79
CA LYS A 163 -9.51 -47.05 19.30
C LYS A 163 -10.33 -45.88 19.84
N VAL A 164 -11.52 -45.70 19.29
CA VAL A 164 -12.41 -44.57 19.63
C VAL A 164 -13.83 -45.06 19.80
N LYS A 165 -14.57 -44.39 20.68
CA LYS A 165 -16.02 -44.45 20.76
C LYS A 165 -16.57 -43.18 20.11
N VAL A 166 -17.30 -43.36 19.02
CA VAL A 166 -17.88 -42.25 18.27
C VAL A 166 -19.40 -42.28 18.45
N ARG A 167 -19.99 -41.14 18.78
CA ARG A 167 -21.44 -40.95 18.85
C ARG A 167 -21.86 -39.82 17.91
N VAL A 168 -23.07 -39.89 17.39
CA VAL A 168 -23.67 -38.80 16.60
C VAL A 168 -24.50 -37.92 17.54
N ALA A 169 -24.31 -36.60 17.47
CA ALA A 169 -25.08 -35.65 18.25
C ALA A 169 -26.54 -35.58 17.77
N GLU A 170 -27.45 -35.30 18.69
CA GLU A 170 -28.84 -34.95 18.36
C GLU A 170 -28.94 -33.52 17.82
N GLU A 171 -28.05 -32.64 18.27
CA GLU A 171 -28.00 -31.24 17.84
C GLU A 171 -27.40 -31.08 16.44
N LEU A 172 -27.98 -30.16 15.66
CA LEU A 172 -27.58 -29.89 14.28
C LEU A 172 -26.84 -28.55 14.15
N LEU A 173 -25.76 -28.52 13.38
CA LEU A 173 -24.93 -27.33 13.11
C LEU A 173 -25.56 -26.34 12.14
N LYS A 174 -26.56 -26.77 11.34
CA LYS A 174 -27.18 -25.98 10.26
C LYS A 174 -26.17 -25.46 9.22
N CYS A 175 -25.28 -26.33 8.76
CA CYS A 175 -24.35 -26.08 7.66
C CYS A 175 -24.82 -26.72 6.34
N LYS A 176 -24.06 -26.54 5.26
CA LYS A 176 -24.34 -27.13 3.94
C LYS A 176 -23.83 -28.56 3.80
N GLY A 177 -22.82 -28.97 4.57
CA GLY A 177 -22.36 -30.36 4.65
C GLY A 177 -21.04 -30.52 5.42
N GLY A 178 -20.64 -31.78 5.62
CA GLY A 178 -19.50 -32.15 6.47
C GLY A 178 -19.87 -32.35 7.94
N VAL A 179 -18.87 -32.35 8.82
CA VAL A 179 -19.03 -32.69 10.24
C VAL A 179 -18.15 -31.84 11.16
N LEU A 180 -18.60 -31.63 12.39
CA LEU A 180 -17.76 -31.15 13.49
C LEU A 180 -17.53 -32.30 14.46
N ALA A 181 -16.27 -32.64 14.72
CA ALA A 181 -15.92 -33.58 15.79
C ALA A 181 -15.60 -32.80 17.06
N VAL A 182 -16.15 -33.22 18.19
CA VAL A 182 -15.89 -32.64 19.51
C VAL A 182 -15.63 -33.77 20.50
N SER A 183 -14.65 -33.61 21.38
CA SER A 183 -14.47 -34.54 22.50
C SER A 183 -15.65 -34.46 23.47
N THR A 184 -15.96 -35.56 24.17
CA THR A 184 -17.07 -35.58 25.14
C THR A 184 -16.91 -34.59 26.30
N ASP A 185 -15.67 -34.22 26.63
CA ASP A 185 -15.35 -33.19 27.63
C ASP A 185 -15.36 -31.75 27.06
N GLY A 186 -15.59 -31.60 25.75
CA GLY A 186 -15.67 -30.32 25.05
C GLY A 186 -14.34 -29.57 24.88
N ARG A 187 -13.21 -30.18 25.24
CA ARG A 187 -11.90 -29.51 25.23
C ARG A 187 -11.24 -29.49 23.85
N GLU A 188 -11.53 -30.49 23.02
CA GLU A 188 -10.97 -30.63 21.69
C GLU A 188 -12.10 -30.60 20.66
N TYR A 189 -11.89 -29.87 19.58
CA TYR A 189 -12.81 -29.91 18.45
C TYR A 189 -12.05 -29.81 17.12
N TYR A 190 -12.61 -30.40 16.09
CA TYR A 190 -12.11 -30.31 14.73
C TYR A 190 -13.27 -30.05 13.78
N ASN A 191 -13.27 -28.85 13.18
CA ASN A 191 -14.30 -28.43 12.24
C ASN A 191 -13.94 -28.90 10.82
N ASN A 192 -14.60 -29.97 10.38
CA ASN A 192 -14.51 -30.49 9.02
C ASN A 192 -15.80 -30.28 8.22
N THR A 193 -16.50 -29.16 8.50
CA THR A 193 -17.58 -28.68 7.64
C THR A 193 -17.02 -28.25 6.28
N LEU A 194 -17.87 -28.29 5.27
CA LEU A 194 -17.49 -27.85 3.93
C LEU A 194 -17.09 -26.38 3.92
N GLU A 195 -17.78 -25.54 4.67
CA GLU A 195 -17.48 -24.10 4.81
C GLU A 195 -16.08 -23.89 5.39
N ALA A 196 -15.72 -24.60 6.46
CA ALA A 196 -14.40 -24.50 7.06
C ALA A 196 -13.29 -25.02 6.13
N ARG A 197 -13.60 -26.03 5.30
CA ARG A 197 -12.65 -26.59 4.35
C ARG A 197 -12.47 -25.70 3.12
N ILE A 198 -13.55 -25.13 2.60
CA ILE A 198 -13.54 -24.13 1.52
C ILE A 198 -12.68 -22.95 1.95
N LYS A 199 -12.88 -22.43 3.17
CA LYS A 199 -12.09 -21.32 3.69
C LYS A 199 -10.59 -21.63 3.77
N ARG A 200 -10.22 -22.84 4.22
CA ARG A 200 -8.81 -23.28 4.23
C ARG A 200 -8.22 -23.33 2.83
N VAL A 201 -8.94 -23.92 1.88
CA VAL A 201 -8.51 -23.99 0.47
C VAL A 201 -8.40 -22.59 -0.14
N GLU A 202 -9.34 -21.70 0.16
CA GLU A 202 -9.29 -20.31 -0.26
C GLU A 202 -8.03 -19.64 0.28
N GLU A 203 -7.72 -19.75 1.57
CA GLU A 203 -6.51 -19.19 2.19
C GLU A 203 -5.21 -19.78 1.60
N GLU A 204 -5.18 -21.07 1.23
CA GLU A 204 -4.03 -21.75 0.64
C GLU A 204 -3.80 -21.39 -0.83
N VAL A 205 -4.88 -21.29 -1.62
CA VAL A 205 -4.83 -21.11 -3.08
C VAL A 205 -4.81 -19.63 -3.48
N LEU A 206 -5.37 -18.73 -2.64
CA LEU A 206 -5.37 -17.29 -2.90
C LEU A 206 -3.98 -16.72 -3.20
N PRO A 207 -2.91 -17.03 -2.44
CA PRO A 207 -1.55 -16.57 -2.76
C PRO A 207 -1.07 -17.01 -4.14
N GLU A 208 -1.36 -18.26 -4.53
CA GLU A 208 -0.95 -18.82 -5.82
C GLU A 208 -1.72 -18.17 -6.99
N ILE A 209 -3.04 -18.01 -6.85
CA ILE A 209 -3.87 -17.27 -7.81
C ILE A 209 -3.38 -15.83 -7.95
N LEU A 210 -3.07 -15.17 -6.83
CA LEU A 210 -2.58 -13.80 -6.83
C LEU A 210 -1.23 -13.68 -7.55
N LEU A 211 -0.30 -14.62 -7.32
CA LEU A 211 0.99 -14.69 -8.00
C LEU A 211 0.81 -14.87 -9.52
N ASN A 212 0.02 -15.86 -9.94
CA ASN A 212 -0.20 -16.17 -11.35
C ASN A 212 -0.96 -15.06 -12.10
N LEU A 213 -1.85 -14.34 -11.41
CA LEU A 213 -2.56 -13.18 -11.95
C LEU A 213 -1.77 -11.87 -11.83
N THR A 214 -0.56 -11.89 -11.26
CA THR A 214 0.30 -10.69 -11.23
C THR A 214 1.06 -10.63 -12.55
N ILE A 215 0.51 -9.88 -13.49
CA ILE A 215 1.27 -9.43 -14.65
C ILE A 215 2.33 -8.45 -14.13
N THR A 216 3.60 -8.83 -14.21
CA THR A 216 4.77 -8.02 -13.83
C THR A 216 4.99 -6.90 -14.86
N TYR A 217 4.04 -5.98 -14.99
CA TYR A 217 4.18 -4.79 -15.84
C TYR A 217 3.58 -3.58 -15.13
N PHE A 218 4.26 -3.11 -14.08
CA PHE A 218 4.19 -1.74 -13.57
C PHE A 218 5.48 -1.35 -12.86
#